data_AF-A0A6L4WNH0-F1
#
_entry.id   AF-A0A6L4WNH0-F1
#
_cell.length_a   1.000
_cell.length_b   1.000
_cell.length_c   1.000
_cell.angle_alpha   90.00
_cell.angle_beta   90.00
_cell.angle_gamma   90.00
#
_symmetry.space_group_name_H-M   'P 1'
#
loop_
_entity.id
_entity.type
_entity.pdbx_description
1 polymer ?
#
loop_
_entity_poly.entity_id
_entity_poly.type
_entity_poly.pdbx_seq_one_letter_code
_entity_poly.pdbx_strand_id
1 'polypeptide(L)'
;MSDFFQNGVITTLQNLGERSLEDIEDELVRFSRRRRMVLLLPALYSEFQTPAMHTIIEELKNVRYLYKIVLGLDQATKEQFEEVKKLMSVLPCKVDVLWNDGPRIKELYSELTKEGFPGLDTPGKGRNVWTMLGYGLT
;
A
#
# COMPACT_ATOMS: atom_id res chain seq x y z
N MET A 1 -2.98 1.50 30.59
CA MET A 1 -4.05 1.11 29.63
C MET A 1 -5.24 2.07 29.78
N SER A 2 -5.06 3.34 29.41
CA SER A 2 -6.15 4.34 29.36
C SER A 2 -6.39 4.88 27.95
N ASP A 3 -5.59 4.48 26.96
CA ASP A 3 -5.61 5.05 25.60
C ASP A 3 -6.66 4.43 24.66
N PHE A 4 -7.57 3.60 25.18
CA PHE A 4 -8.63 2.95 24.40
C PHE A 4 -10.03 3.29 24.93
N PHE A 5 -10.26 4.52 25.37
CA PHE A 5 -11.62 4.99 25.67
C PHE A 5 -12.22 5.70 24.44
N GLN A 6 -12.94 4.94 23.61
CA GLN A 6 -13.78 5.47 22.53
C GLN A 6 -15.22 5.02 22.73
N ASN A 7 -16.16 5.98 22.72
CA ASN A 7 -17.58 5.76 22.98
C ASN A 7 -18.25 5.02 21.80
N GLY A 8 -18.44 3.71 21.92
CA GLY A 8 -19.27 2.92 21.00
C GLY A 8 -19.07 1.41 21.12
N VAL A 9 -20.10 0.63 20.77
CA VAL A 9 -19.99 -0.83 20.65
C VAL A 9 -19.22 -1.15 19.38
N ILE A 10 -17.92 -1.44 19.49
CA ILE A 10 -17.14 -1.99 18.38
C ILE A 10 -17.53 -3.45 18.24
N THR A 11 -18.28 -3.80 17.19
CA THR A 11 -18.82 -5.16 16.99
C THR A 11 -17.77 -6.18 16.57
N THR A 12 -16.53 -5.77 16.32
CA THR A 12 -15.41 -6.70 16.11
C THR A 12 -14.07 -5.99 16.32
N LEU A 13 -13.54 -6.02 17.55
CA LEU A 13 -12.10 -5.89 17.72
C LEU A 13 -11.52 -7.27 17.44
N GLN A 14 -10.68 -7.38 16.41
CA GLN A 14 -9.78 -8.54 16.27
C GLN A 14 -9.09 -8.68 17.64
N ASN A 15 -9.13 -9.86 18.26
CA ASN A 15 -8.55 -10.09 19.58
C ASN A 15 -7.01 -10.05 19.48
N LEU A 16 -6.46 -8.85 19.32
CA LEU A 16 -5.04 -8.53 19.22
C LEU A 16 -4.42 -8.33 20.61
N GLY A 17 -5.23 -8.33 21.68
CA GLY A 17 -4.77 -8.04 23.04
C GLY A 17 -4.13 -9.24 23.75
N GLU A 18 -4.41 -10.47 23.31
CA GLU A 18 -3.97 -11.70 23.99
C GLU A 18 -2.77 -12.38 23.32
N ARG A 19 -2.23 -11.82 22.24
CA ARG A 19 -1.13 -12.42 21.46
C ARG A 19 0.07 -11.49 21.40
N SER A 20 1.28 -12.05 21.47
CA SER A 20 2.48 -11.26 21.23
C SER A 20 2.64 -10.93 19.74
N LEU A 21 3.46 -9.93 19.42
CA LEU A 21 3.79 -9.60 18.04
C LEU A 21 4.46 -10.78 17.34
N GLU A 22 5.39 -11.44 18.04
CA GLU A 22 6.13 -12.59 17.53
C GLU A 22 5.20 -13.74 17.15
N ASP A 23 4.18 -14.02 17.97
CA ASP A 23 3.19 -15.07 17.69
C ASP A 23 2.38 -14.77 16.41
N ILE A 24 2.09 -13.50 16.15
CA ILE A 24 1.38 -13.06 14.95
C ILE A 24 2.31 -13.15 13.73
N GLU A 25 3.53 -12.66 13.84
CA GLU A 25 4.50 -12.69 12.74
C GLU A 25 4.87 -14.12 12.34
N ASP A 26 5.08 -15.01 13.31
CA ASP A 26 5.36 -16.42 13.06
C ASP A 26 4.21 -17.11 12.32
N GLU A 27 2.96 -16.74 12.64
CA GLU A 27 1.79 -17.22 11.92
C GLU A 27 1.76 -16.69 10.49
N LEU A 28 2.01 -15.40 10.26
CA LEU A 28 2.08 -14.82 8.92
C LEU A 28 3.20 -15.45 8.09
N VAL A 29 4.36 -15.75 8.68
CA VAL A 29 5.46 -16.49 8.02
C VAL A 29 5.05 -17.92 7.67
N ARG A 30 4.26 -18.60 8.49
CA ARG A 30 3.70 -19.92 8.11
C ARG A 30 2.69 -19.79 6.97
N PHE A 31 1.83 -18.78 6.98
CA PHE A 31 0.83 -18.55 5.94
C PHE A 31 1.46 -18.16 4.59
N SER A 32 2.52 -17.36 4.61
CA SER A 32 3.19 -16.88 3.40
C SER A 32 3.73 -18.02 2.51
N ARG A 33 4.02 -19.20 3.12
CA ARG A 33 4.42 -20.42 2.40
C ARG A 33 3.33 -20.97 1.48
N ARG A 34 2.06 -20.68 1.75
CA ARG A 34 0.89 -21.17 0.99
C ARG A 34 0.18 -20.07 0.22
N ARG A 35 0.25 -18.82 0.69
CA ARG A 35 -0.45 -17.67 0.13
C ARG A 35 0.53 -16.52 -0.09
N ARG A 36 0.57 -15.98 -1.30
CA ARG A 36 1.38 -14.80 -1.62
C ARG A 36 0.73 -13.55 -1.03
N MET A 37 1.27 -13.07 0.09
CA MET A 37 0.78 -11.85 0.75
C MET A 37 1.31 -10.61 0.04
N VAL A 38 0.41 -9.72 -0.35
CA VAL A 38 0.74 -8.46 -1.01
C VAL A 38 0.32 -7.30 -0.13
N LEU A 39 1.22 -6.34 0.07
CA LEU A 39 0.90 -5.07 0.72
C LEU A 39 0.56 -4.02 -0.35
N LEU A 40 -0.62 -3.40 -0.23
CA LEU A 40 -0.98 -2.22 -1.02
C LEU A 40 -0.63 -0.97 -0.22
N LEU A 41 0.21 -0.11 -0.79
CA LEU A 41 0.68 1.11 -0.15
C LEU A 41 0.26 2.31 -1.00
N PRO A 42 -0.93 2.90 -0.76
CA PRO A 42 -1.30 4.17 -1.38
C PRO A 42 -0.55 5.32 -0.70
N ALA A 43 0.14 6.15 -1.48
CA ALA A 43 0.86 7.29 -0.93
C ALA A 43 0.90 8.49 -1.90
N LEU A 44 0.96 9.69 -1.33
CA LEU A 44 1.36 10.91 -2.02
C LEU A 44 2.90 11.00 -2.06
N TYR A 45 3.46 11.62 -3.10
CA TYR A 45 4.89 11.93 -3.10
C TYR A 45 5.33 12.76 -1.87
N SER A 46 4.49 13.71 -1.43
CA SER A 46 4.79 14.53 -0.27
C SER A 46 5.02 13.73 1.02
N GLU A 47 4.43 12.53 1.14
CA GLU A 47 4.65 11.65 2.31
C GLU A 47 6.10 11.11 2.34
N PHE A 48 6.74 10.91 1.17
CA PHE A 48 8.15 10.49 1.07
C PHE A 48 9.14 11.57 1.51
N GLN A 49 8.69 12.80 1.68
CA GLN A 49 9.48 13.90 2.23
C GLN A 49 9.36 13.98 3.76
N THR A 50 8.54 13.13 4.38
CA THR A 50 8.31 13.13 5.83
C THR A 50 9.09 12.01 6.52
N PRO A 51 9.50 12.19 7.79
CA PRO A 51 10.14 11.13 8.57
C PRO A 51 9.30 9.85 8.67
N ALA A 52 7.97 9.99 8.66
CA ALA A 52 7.06 8.86 8.82
C ALA A 52 7.22 7.79 7.73
N MET A 53 7.36 8.19 6.46
CA MET A 53 7.56 7.24 5.36
C MET A 53 8.91 6.53 5.46
N HIS A 54 9.96 7.25 5.90
CA HIS A 54 11.27 6.62 6.14
C HIS A 54 11.18 5.57 7.26
N THR A 55 10.49 5.85 8.35
CA THR A 55 10.23 4.86 9.41
C THR A 55 9.49 3.65 8.87
N ILE A 56 8.44 3.83 8.06
CA ILE A 56 7.70 2.72 7.44
C ILE A 56 8.64 1.85 6.58
N ILE A 57 9.49 2.46 5.76
CA ILE A 57 10.45 1.73 4.92
C ILE A 57 11.44 0.92 5.78
N GLU A 58 11.95 1.49 6.88
CA GLU A 58 12.84 0.77 7.79
C GLU A 58 12.15 -0.44 8.44
N GLU A 59 10.90 -0.30 8.90
CA GLU A 59 10.14 -1.42 9.45
C GLU A 59 9.90 -2.51 8.40
N LEU A 60 9.55 -2.12 7.16
CA LEU A 60 9.30 -3.05 6.06
C LEU A 60 10.54 -3.86 5.65
N LYS A 61 11.77 -3.39 5.94
CA LYS A 61 12.98 -4.18 5.71
C LYS A 61 13.02 -5.46 6.56
N ASN A 62 12.37 -5.45 7.72
CA ASN A 62 12.36 -6.58 8.64
C ASN A 62 11.22 -7.57 8.35
N VAL A 63 10.26 -7.20 7.49
CA VAL A 63 9.08 -8.01 7.19
C VAL A 63 9.39 -9.15 6.22
N ARG A 64 9.35 -10.39 6.70
CA ARG A 64 9.75 -11.60 5.94
C ARG A 64 8.61 -12.36 5.27
N TYR A 65 7.36 -12.02 5.58
CA TYR A 65 6.17 -12.73 5.09
C TYR A 65 5.53 -12.09 3.84
N LEU A 66 5.99 -10.91 3.42
CA LEU A 66 5.49 -10.24 2.22
C LEU A 66 6.13 -10.84 0.95
N TYR A 67 5.27 -11.24 0.01
CA TYR A 67 5.69 -11.62 -1.33
C TYR A 67 6.02 -10.40 -2.18
N LYS A 68 5.22 -9.33 -2.04
CA LYS A 68 5.29 -8.14 -2.90
C LYS A 68 4.66 -6.93 -2.22
N ILE A 69 5.16 -5.74 -2.55
CA ILE A 69 4.52 -4.46 -2.30
C ILE A 69 4.06 -3.87 -3.62
N VAL A 70 2.82 -3.38 -3.67
CA VAL A 70 2.32 -2.53 -4.75
C VAL A 70 2.17 -1.14 -4.16
N LEU A 71 2.99 -0.19 -4.62
CA LEU A 71 2.96 1.20 -4.19
C LEU A 71 2.24 2.02 -5.25
N GLY A 72 1.12 2.64 -4.87
CA GLY A 72 0.38 3.55 -5.73
C GLY A 72 0.76 4.98 -5.40
N LEU A 73 1.56 5.60 -6.26
CA LEU A 73 2.12 6.94 -6.08
C LEU A 73 1.26 7.99 -6.79
N ASP A 74 0.66 8.87 -5.99
CA ASP A 74 -0.09 10.04 -6.41
C ASP A 74 0.75 11.33 -6.28
N GLN A 75 0.40 12.34 -7.08
CA GLN A 75 0.96 13.70 -7.08
C GLN A 75 2.48 13.75 -7.21
N ALA A 76 3.04 12.92 -8.11
CA ALA A 76 4.46 12.90 -8.42
C ALA A 76 4.73 13.40 -9.85
N THR A 77 5.90 14.02 -10.07
CA THR A 77 6.50 14.16 -11.39
C THR A 77 7.23 12.87 -11.81
N LYS A 78 7.75 12.82 -13.04
CA LYS A 78 8.53 11.67 -13.52
C LYS A 78 9.80 11.46 -12.71
N GLU A 79 10.49 12.56 -12.40
CA GLU A 79 11.74 12.57 -11.64
C GLU A 79 11.50 12.06 -10.21
N GLN A 80 10.42 12.55 -9.58
CA GLN A 80 9.97 12.13 -8.26
C GLN A 80 9.54 10.65 -8.23
N PHE A 81 8.88 10.17 -9.27
CA PHE A 81 8.56 8.74 -9.41
C PHE A 81 9.82 7.87 -9.46
N GLU A 82 10.84 8.27 -10.22
CA GLU A 82 12.11 7.55 -10.29
C GLU A 82 12.91 7.64 -8.98
N GLU A 83 12.82 8.75 -8.25
CA GLU A 83 13.36 8.89 -6.89
C GLU A 83 12.70 7.89 -5.92
N VAL A 84 11.37 7.85 -5.89
CA VAL A 84 10.61 6.92 -5.03
C VAL A 84 10.95 5.46 -5.36
N LYS A 85 11.09 5.10 -6.64
CA LYS A 85 11.54 3.76 -7.03
C LYS A 85 12.90 3.41 -6.45
N LYS A 86 13.85 4.35 -6.42
CA LYS A 86 15.16 4.14 -5.80
C LYS A 86 15.04 3.99 -4.29
N LEU A 87 14.26 4.85 -3.63
CA LEU A 87 14.03 4.76 -2.18
C LEU A 87 13.44 3.41 -1.76
N MET A 88 12.48 2.90 -2.52
CA MET A 88 11.83 1.62 -2.23
C MET A 88 12.67 0.40 -2.60
N SER A 89 13.73 0.56 -3.41
CA SER A 89 14.58 -0.55 -3.87
C SER A 89 15.40 -1.23 -2.77
N VAL A 90 15.47 -0.61 -1.58
CA VAL A 90 16.14 -1.17 -0.39
C VAL A 90 15.35 -2.30 0.26
N LEU A 91 14.07 -2.47 -0.08
CA LEU A 91 13.21 -3.48 0.52
C LEU A 91 13.56 -4.88 -0.02
N PRO A 92 13.56 -5.92 0.82
CA PRO A 92 13.99 -7.27 0.43
C PRO A 92 12.97 -7.99 -0.48
N CYS A 93 11.72 -7.52 -0.52
CA CYS A 93 10.68 -8.07 -1.38
C CYS A 93 10.51 -7.23 -2.66
N LYS A 94 9.83 -7.79 -3.66
CA LYS A 94 9.55 -7.07 -4.90
C LYS A 94 8.64 -5.87 -4.62
N VAL A 95 9.03 -4.69 -5.11
CA VAL A 95 8.18 -3.48 -5.08
C VAL A 95 7.83 -3.08 -6.50
N ASP A 96 6.53 -3.06 -6.82
CA ASP A 96 6.03 -2.47 -8.06
C ASP A 96 5.41 -1.10 -7.74
N VAL A 97 5.93 -0.04 -8.36
CA VAL A 97 5.47 1.34 -8.17
C VAL A 97 4.58 1.76 -9.34
N LEU A 98 3.32 2.04 -9.06
CA LEU A 98 2.34 2.58 -10.01
C LEU A 98 2.31 4.09 -9.87
N TRP A 99 2.65 4.80 -10.95
CA TRP A 99 2.50 6.24 -11.01
C TRP A 99 1.10 6.60 -11.52
N ASN A 100 0.21 6.95 -10.61
CA ASN A 100 -1.21 7.17 -10.94
C ASN A 100 -1.43 8.42 -11.81
N ASP A 101 -0.60 9.44 -11.64
CA ASP A 101 -0.60 10.64 -12.47
C ASP A 101 0.29 10.51 -13.73
N GLY A 102 0.90 9.34 -13.91
CA GLY A 102 1.73 9.02 -15.06
C GLY A 102 0.91 8.83 -16.33
N PRO A 103 1.55 8.97 -17.51
CA PRO A 103 0.85 8.92 -18.80
C PRO A 103 0.07 7.62 -19.01
N ARG A 104 0.63 6.48 -18.60
CA ARG A 104 0.02 5.15 -18.80
C ARG A 104 -1.25 4.94 -17.97
N ILE A 105 -1.28 5.39 -16.72
CA ILE A 105 -2.47 5.26 -15.87
C ILE A 105 -3.53 6.29 -16.27
N LYS A 106 -3.13 7.50 -16.67
CA LYS A 106 -4.05 8.50 -17.23
C LYS A 106 -4.72 8.03 -18.51
N GLU A 107 -3.98 7.36 -19.39
CA GLU A 107 -4.52 6.75 -20.61
C GLU A 107 -5.56 5.68 -20.27
N LEU A 108 -5.24 4.77 -19.35
CA LEU A 108 -6.19 3.76 -18.84
C LEU A 108 -7.46 4.40 -18.27
N TYR A 109 -7.34 5.42 -17.43
CA TYR A 109 -8.51 6.12 -16.88
C TYR A 109 -9.33 6.81 -17.98
N SER A 110 -8.68 7.33 -19.02
CA SER A 110 -9.39 7.93 -20.16
C SER A 110 -10.19 6.88 -20.93
N GLU A 111 -9.62 5.70 -21.19
CA GLU A 111 -10.32 4.58 -21.82
C GLU A 111 -11.53 4.14 -20.99
N LEU A 112 -11.34 3.90 -19.69
CA LEU A 112 -12.42 3.50 -18.79
C LEU A 112 -13.53 4.57 -18.70
N THR A 113 -13.16 5.86 -18.71
CA THR A 113 -14.14 6.96 -18.71
C THR A 113 -14.94 6.98 -20.01
N LYS A 114 -14.31 6.72 -21.16
CA LYS A 114 -15.00 6.64 -22.46
C LYS A 114 -16.00 5.48 -22.50
N GLU A 115 -15.68 4.37 -21.86
CA GLU A 115 -16.58 3.21 -21.70
C GLU A 115 -17.64 3.40 -20.61
N GLY A 116 -17.72 4.59 -19.99
CA GLY A 116 -18.75 4.94 -19.01
C GLY A 116 -18.50 4.41 -17.60
N PHE A 117 -17.25 4.03 -17.25
CA PHE A 117 -16.91 3.60 -15.90
C PHE A 117 -17.00 4.78 -14.91
N PRO A 118 -17.81 4.68 -13.83
CA PRO A 118 -18.05 5.81 -12.92
C PRO A 118 -16.90 6.00 -11.91
N GLY A 119 -16.79 7.21 -11.36
CA GLY A 119 -15.95 7.48 -10.17
C GLY A 119 -14.44 7.61 -10.44
N LEU A 120 -14.01 7.78 -11.70
CA LEU A 120 -12.60 8.00 -12.07
C LEU A 120 -12.20 9.48 -12.05
N ASP A 121 -13.17 10.38 -12.08
CA ASP A 121 -13.00 11.84 -12.06
C ASP A 121 -12.52 12.36 -10.70
N THR A 122 -12.80 11.62 -9.62
CA THR A 122 -12.49 12.01 -8.25
C THR A 122 -11.16 11.39 -7.78
N PRO A 123 -10.09 12.19 -7.60
CA PRO A 123 -8.84 11.70 -7.04
C PRO A 123 -8.99 11.32 -5.56
N GLY A 124 -8.29 10.29 -5.12
CA GLY A 124 -8.22 9.94 -3.70
C GLY A 124 -7.72 8.53 -3.44
N LYS A 125 -7.54 8.22 -2.15
CA LYS A 125 -7.03 6.92 -1.67
C LYS A 125 -7.87 5.75 -2.20
N GLY A 126 -9.19 5.91 -2.32
CA GLY A 126 -10.08 4.89 -2.87
C GLY A 126 -9.71 4.50 -4.31
N ARG A 127 -9.64 5.48 -5.22
CA ARG A 127 -9.24 5.26 -6.62
C ARG A 127 -7.85 4.59 -6.71
N ASN A 128 -6.91 5.07 -5.90
CA ASN A 128 -5.55 4.51 -5.82
C ASN A 128 -5.56 3.03 -5.41
N VAL A 129 -6.26 2.68 -4.32
CA VAL A 129 -6.42 1.29 -3.85
C VAL A 129 -7.03 0.39 -4.92
N TRP A 130 -8.10 0.83 -5.60
CA TRP A 130 -8.74 0.05 -6.66
C TRP A 130 -7.83 -0.19 -7.87
N THR A 131 -7.07 0.82 -8.28
CA THR A 131 -6.10 0.68 -9.37
C THR A 131 -4.98 -0.29 -9.03
N MET A 132 -4.44 -0.21 -7.80
CA MET A 132 -3.44 -1.16 -7.32
C MET A 132 -3.98 -2.59 -7.22
N LEU A 133 -5.23 -2.77 -6.79
CA LEU A 133 -5.89 -4.09 -6.79
C LEU A 133 -5.98 -4.66 -8.20
N GLY A 134 -6.45 -3.87 -9.16
CA GLY A 134 -6.51 -4.28 -10.57
C GLY A 134 -5.16 -4.71 -11.13
N TYR A 135 -4.10 -3.97 -10.81
CA TYR A 135 -2.73 -4.35 -11.18
C TYR A 135 -2.24 -5.63 -10.48
N GLY A 136 -2.58 -5.80 -9.20
CA GLY A 136 -2.18 -6.97 -8.42
C GLY A 136 -2.80 -8.29 -8.89
N LEU A 137 -3.83 -8.24 -9.74
CA LEU A 137 -4.45 -9.41 -10.37
C LEU A 137 -3.76 -9.86 -11.67
N THR A 138 -2.70 -9.17 -12.09
CA THR A 138 -1.83 -9.53 -13.24
C THR A 138 -0.65 -10.39 -12.81
#